data_AF-F4Q9X4-F1
#
_entry.id   AF-F4Q9X4-F1
#
_cell.length_a   1.000
_cell.length_b   1.000
_cell.length_c   1.000
_cell.angle_alpha   90.00
_cell.angle_beta   90.00
_cell.angle_gamma   90.00
#
_symmetry.space_group_name_H-M   'P 1'
#
loop_
_entity.id
_entity.type
_entity.pdbx_description
1 polymer ?
#
loop_
_entity_poly.entity_id
_entity_poly.type
_entity_poly.pdbx_seq_one_letter_code
_entity_poly.pdbx_strand_id
1 'polypeptide(L)'
;MLNQLYLRRQIFNHVSSIHKQLEIETVKVSSLYTLVDYIQYGSNDLFFKHIDQLWRMMFTDGRYRNDHSHRLTRILSAAICFNNYRVLEYLLNRIKREISPFQMTIRIDFIDSCHGEDSAEDIYCHGETNIYCLNPKVFNLLIDDSIFIESNRLLNRMVKTAILVFGDVDIIRELFGRYNLSNLIDLFRQYEPIDCGLPTMIKDLFNKKTDTELIQLYNVVTKLNKMIDKETQGNIRMYALVYNRLNLIKHASQGKKKWKPKISPFLFSPYASKNIQENERKKEIIKIDYWDDYSYYYDDQGLMDKINNGADIEYVRYIFSPQTTDMNDSQNINLKMQEQDYFAKALASGSEQVVSFVLDAAMTANINLYKRVYKAVSALNTILASELVRILLLVVNAGHYHFAMKYLDTMPQMVPSYQKSSIEILFNLYFDLVKKDRQSKQEDIDQFQDYQQLANKILDLVPTKKRFEIIYYAKELTDEEFNILWVRFSIESNVEFWLDDPSKDHNNFMYDKNFFNHLQRLYRLYQQDQLDEYQYIKYPMNPPPFDIEYIGIWNQC
;
A
#
# COMPACT_ATOMS: atom_id res chain seq x y z
N MET A 1 -0.03 36.93 32.95
CA MET A 1 -0.13 36.96 31.47
C MET A 1 -1.40 36.28 30.91
N LEU A 2 -1.86 35.12 31.41
CA LEU A 2 -3.06 34.39 30.90
C LEU A 2 -4.45 34.97 31.27
N ASN A 3 -4.53 36.18 31.84
CA ASN A 3 -5.79 36.82 32.24
C ASN A 3 -6.30 37.88 31.25
N GLN A 4 -5.61 38.11 30.12
CA GLN A 4 -6.09 39.03 29.09
C GLN A 4 -7.13 38.35 28.21
N LEU A 5 -8.33 38.94 28.18
CA LEU A 5 -9.52 38.47 27.48
C LEU A 5 -9.27 38.29 25.97
N TYR A 6 -8.46 39.18 25.39
CA TYR A 6 -8.05 39.14 23.99
C TYR A 6 -7.22 37.89 23.65
N LEU A 7 -6.20 37.59 24.45
CA LEU A 7 -5.34 36.41 24.25
C LEU A 7 -6.13 35.11 24.42
N ARG A 8 -7.08 35.04 25.36
CA ARG A 8 -7.98 33.88 25.49
C ARG A 8 -8.83 33.68 24.25
N ARG A 9 -9.36 34.76 23.67
CA ARG A 9 -10.21 34.70 22.47
C ARG A 9 -9.41 34.25 21.24
N GLN A 10 -8.19 34.76 21.10
CA GLN A 10 -7.23 34.33 20.07
C GLN A 10 -6.92 32.84 20.19
N ILE A 11 -6.56 32.37 21.39
CA ILE A 11 -6.27 30.95 21.66
C ILE A 11 -7.51 30.08 21.38
N PHE A 12 -8.69 30.48 21.85
CA PHE A 12 -9.91 29.70 21.67
C PHE A 12 -10.32 29.59 20.20
N ASN A 13 -10.21 30.68 19.43
CA ASN A 13 -10.48 30.66 17.99
C ASN A 13 -9.49 29.75 17.25
N HIS A 14 -8.21 29.79 17.65
CA HIS A 14 -7.19 28.96 17.03
C HIS A 14 -7.41 27.47 17.32
N VAL A 15 -7.70 27.11 18.58
CA VAL A 15 -8.06 25.74 18.99
C VAL A 15 -9.33 25.26 18.28
N SER A 16 -10.38 26.09 18.18
CA SER A 16 -11.59 25.75 17.41
C SER A 16 -11.30 25.53 15.93
N SER A 17 -10.38 26.29 15.32
CA SER A 17 -9.98 26.08 13.93
C SER A 17 -9.25 24.75 13.75
N ILE A 18 -8.36 24.40 14.69
CA ILE A 18 -7.64 23.11 14.68
C ILE A 18 -8.63 21.96 14.84
N HIS A 19 -9.56 22.04 15.79
CA HIS A 19 -10.57 20.99 15.98
C HIS A 19 -11.45 20.79 14.73
N LYS A 20 -11.83 21.86 14.04
CA LYS A 20 -12.55 21.76 12.75
C LYS A 20 -11.72 21.08 11.66
N GLN A 21 -10.43 21.37 11.59
CA GLN A 21 -9.53 20.77 10.60
C GLN A 21 -9.27 19.29 10.88
N LEU A 22 -9.29 18.89 12.16
CA LEU A 22 -9.09 17.51 12.60
C LEU A 22 -10.40 16.73 12.76
N GLU A 23 -11.54 17.31 12.37
CA GLU A 23 -12.88 16.72 12.56
C GLU A 23 -13.18 16.28 14.01
N ILE A 24 -12.53 16.93 14.99
CA ILE A 24 -12.74 16.65 16.40
C ILE A 24 -14.08 17.28 16.82
N GLU A 25 -15.05 16.44 17.15
CA GLU A 25 -16.36 16.88 17.60
C GLU A 25 -16.23 17.69 18.91
N THR A 26 -16.42 19.01 18.82
CA THR A 26 -16.26 19.88 19.99
C THR A 26 -17.52 19.82 20.86
N VAL A 27 -17.46 19.05 21.94
CA VAL A 27 -18.53 18.99 22.94
C VAL A 27 -18.51 20.28 23.78
N LYS A 28 -19.65 20.97 23.84
CA LYS A 28 -19.78 22.18 24.68
C LYS A 28 -19.67 21.77 26.16
N VAL A 29 -18.93 22.53 26.97
CA VAL A 29 -18.88 22.26 28.43
C VAL A 29 -20.29 22.27 29.05
N SER A 30 -21.22 23.05 28.49
CA SER A 30 -22.63 23.10 28.91
C SER A 30 -23.43 21.82 28.63
N SER A 31 -22.89 20.88 27.84
CA SER A 31 -23.51 19.57 27.59
C SER A 31 -22.89 18.43 28.40
N LEU A 32 -21.98 18.73 29.33
CA LEU A 32 -21.46 17.76 30.29
C LEU A 32 -22.35 17.77 31.53
N TYR A 33 -23.24 16.79 31.64
CA TYR A 33 -24.28 16.73 32.67
C TYR A 33 -23.95 15.74 33.80
N THR A 34 -23.02 14.80 33.57
CA THR A 34 -22.73 13.71 34.51
C THR A 34 -21.25 13.60 34.85
N LEU A 35 -20.95 12.93 35.97
CA LEU A 35 -19.56 12.58 36.33
C LEU A 35 -18.91 11.65 35.28
N VAL A 36 -19.70 10.84 34.59
CA VAL A 36 -19.20 9.96 33.52
C VAL A 36 -18.73 10.80 32.33
N ASP A 37 -19.45 11.87 31.98
CA ASP A 37 -19.04 12.78 30.91
C ASP A 37 -17.70 13.45 31.27
N TYR A 38 -17.52 13.87 32.53
CA TYR A 38 -16.23 14.44 32.96
C TYR A 38 -15.08 13.43 32.84
N ILE A 39 -15.34 12.16 33.12
CA ILE A 39 -14.37 11.07 32.97
C ILE A 39 -14.03 10.84 31.49
N GLN A 40 -15.06 10.69 30.65
CA GLN A 40 -14.95 10.42 29.22
C GLN A 40 -14.14 11.50 28.49
N TYR A 41 -14.42 12.77 28.79
CA TYR A 41 -13.75 13.92 28.17
C TYR A 41 -12.52 14.41 28.95
N GLY A 42 -12.03 13.65 29.93
CA GLY A 42 -10.81 13.97 30.68
C GLY A 42 -10.85 15.25 31.51
N SER A 43 -12.04 15.75 31.85
CA SER A 43 -12.28 16.97 32.64
C SER A 43 -12.07 16.74 34.14
N ASN A 44 -10.88 16.28 34.51
CA ASN A 44 -10.54 15.81 35.87
C ASN A 44 -10.74 16.89 36.94
N ASP A 45 -10.46 18.16 36.65
CA ASP A 45 -10.64 19.26 37.61
C ASP A 45 -12.11 19.47 37.99
N LEU A 46 -13.02 19.34 37.02
CA LEU A 46 -14.46 19.41 37.27
C LEU A 46 -14.94 18.17 38.01
N PHE A 47 -14.42 17.00 37.64
CA PHE A 47 -14.69 15.75 38.36
C PHE A 47 -14.33 15.88 39.84
N PHE A 48 -13.09 16.30 40.17
CA PHE A 48 -12.62 16.40 41.56
C PHE A 48 -13.42 17.41 42.39
N LYS A 49 -13.88 18.52 41.78
CA LYS A 49 -14.73 19.50 42.47
C LYS A 49 -16.10 18.94 42.85
N HIS A 50 -16.69 18.10 42.00
CA HIS A 50 -18.06 17.62 42.19
C HIS A 50 -18.13 16.28 42.94
N ILE A 51 -17.13 15.41 42.76
CA ILE A 51 -17.14 14.08 43.38
C ILE A 51 -17.17 14.15 44.91
N ASP A 52 -16.49 15.11 45.54
CA ASP A 52 -16.47 15.22 47.01
C ASP A 52 -17.83 15.60 47.60
N GLN A 53 -18.58 16.44 46.89
CA GLN A 53 -19.96 16.78 47.28
C GLN A 53 -20.88 15.57 47.13
N LEU A 54 -20.77 14.87 45.99
CA LEU A 54 -21.53 13.65 45.73
C LEU A 54 -21.15 12.52 46.68
N TRP A 55 -19.89 12.44 47.09
CA TRP A 55 -19.38 11.43 48.00
C TRP A 55 -20.10 11.49 49.35
N ARG A 56 -20.27 12.68 49.91
CA ARG A 56 -21.02 12.89 51.16
C ARG A 56 -22.50 12.54 51.04
N MET A 57 -23.07 12.66 49.83
CA MET A 57 -24.45 12.27 49.56
C MET A 57 -24.60 10.77 49.32
N MET A 58 -23.57 10.10 48.77
CA MET A 58 -23.54 8.65 48.58
C MET A 58 -23.29 7.91 49.89
N PHE A 59 -22.44 8.46 50.77
CA PHE A 59 -22.06 7.88 52.04
C PHE A 59 -22.38 8.86 53.18
N THR A 60 -23.61 8.78 53.70
CA THR A 60 -24.14 9.75 54.68
C THR A 60 -23.41 9.73 56.03
N ASP A 61 -22.72 8.63 56.37
CA ASP A 61 -21.85 8.50 57.53
C ASP A 61 -20.36 8.77 57.23
N GLY A 62 -20.05 9.19 55.98
CA GLY A 62 -18.69 9.47 55.52
C GLY A 62 -17.78 8.26 55.43
N ARG A 63 -18.34 7.04 55.49
CA ARG A 63 -17.58 5.80 55.38
C ARG A 63 -17.97 5.07 54.11
N TYR A 64 -16.97 4.65 53.36
CA TYR A 64 -17.20 3.73 52.25
C TYR A 64 -17.80 2.42 52.77
N ARG A 65 -18.90 2.00 52.15
CA ARG A 65 -19.48 0.67 52.33
C ARG A 65 -19.50 -0.01 50.97
N ASN A 66 -19.04 -1.24 50.90
CA ASN A 66 -19.13 -2.05 49.68
C ASN A 66 -20.55 -2.63 49.55
N ASP A 67 -21.55 -1.75 49.54
CA ASP A 67 -22.98 -2.10 49.47
C ASP A 67 -23.47 -2.32 48.03
N HIS A 68 -22.54 -2.38 47.07
CA HIS A 68 -22.82 -2.49 45.63
C HIS A 68 -23.69 -1.34 45.13
N SER A 69 -23.57 -0.13 45.70
CA SER A 69 -24.25 1.03 45.12
C SER A 69 -23.81 1.22 43.66
N HIS A 70 -24.74 0.96 42.74
CA HIS A 70 -24.50 1.02 41.29
C HIS A 70 -23.85 2.35 40.83
N ARG A 71 -23.97 3.42 41.62
CA ARG A 71 -23.41 4.74 41.30
C ARG A 71 -21.89 4.78 41.35
N LEU A 72 -21.25 4.37 42.44
CA LEU A 72 -19.79 4.39 42.54
C LEU A 72 -19.17 3.34 41.61
N THR A 73 -19.80 2.18 41.51
CA THR A 73 -19.43 1.13 40.56
C THR A 73 -19.40 1.68 39.12
N ARG A 74 -20.45 2.36 38.67
CA ARG A 74 -20.49 3.00 37.34
C ARG A 74 -19.40 4.04 37.13
N ILE A 75 -19.08 4.85 38.15
CA ILE A 75 -18.01 5.86 38.07
C ILE A 75 -16.63 5.18 37.93
N LEU A 76 -16.37 4.13 38.71
CA LEU A 76 -15.13 3.34 38.61
C LEU A 76 -15.04 2.64 37.25
N SER A 77 -16.12 2.00 36.79
CA SER A 77 -16.18 1.37 35.46
C SER A 77 -15.92 2.37 34.35
N ALA A 78 -16.54 3.56 34.40
CA ALA A 78 -16.28 4.63 33.44
C ALA A 78 -14.80 5.06 33.44
N ALA A 79 -14.19 5.22 34.61
CA ALA A 79 -12.77 5.58 34.70
C ALA A 79 -11.86 4.52 34.07
N ILE A 80 -12.21 3.25 34.20
CA ILE A 80 -11.50 2.12 33.57
C ILE A 80 -11.75 2.10 32.05
N CYS A 81 -13.00 2.20 31.61
CA CYS A 81 -13.38 2.16 30.19
C CYS A 81 -12.73 3.29 29.38
N PHE A 82 -12.79 4.52 29.88
CA PHE A 82 -12.22 5.70 29.23
C PHE A 82 -10.73 5.92 29.55
N ASN A 83 -10.05 4.93 30.14
CA ASN A 83 -8.62 4.98 30.46
C ASN A 83 -8.20 6.20 31.32
N ASN A 84 -9.11 6.73 32.15
CA ASN A 84 -8.86 7.89 32.99
C ASN A 84 -8.23 7.49 34.32
N TYR A 85 -6.94 7.16 34.28
CA TYR A 85 -6.17 6.70 35.44
C TYR A 85 -6.14 7.69 36.60
N ARG A 86 -6.21 9.01 36.34
CA ARG A 86 -6.18 10.04 37.40
C ARG A 86 -7.43 10.00 38.25
N VAL A 87 -8.59 9.87 37.62
CA VAL A 87 -9.86 9.72 38.34
C VAL A 87 -9.89 8.39 39.08
N LEU A 88 -9.46 7.31 38.43
CA LEU A 88 -9.41 5.99 39.07
C LEU A 88 -8.50 6.00 40.32
N GLU A 89 -7.28 6.54 40.20
CA GLU A 89 -6.34 6.67 41.30
C GLU A 89 -6.92 7.50 42.45
N TYR A 90 -7.56 8.64 42.15
CA TYR A 90 -8.21 9.47 43.15
C TYR A 90 -9.28 8.67 43.94
N LEU A 91 -10.16 7.98 43.21
CA LEU A 91 -11.25 7.21 43.80
C LEU A 91 -10.72 6.06 44.65
N LEU A 92 -9.76 5.29 44.15
CA LEU A 92 -9.15 4.19 44.89
C LEU A 92 -8.46 4.69 46.17
N ASN A 93 -7.69 5.77 46.08
CA ASN A 93 -7.03 6.36 47.25
C ASN A 93 -8.04 6.92 48.25
N ARG A 94 -9.16 7.48 47.78
CA ARG A 94 -10.23 7.95 48.66
C ARG A 94 -10.87 6.78 49.40
N ILE A 95 -11.20 5.69 48.69
CA ILE A 95 -11.74 4.47 49.30
C ILE A 95 -10.76 3.91 50.33
N LYS A 96 -9.47 3.79 50.00
CA LYS A 96 -8.43 3.30 50.92
C LYS A 96 -8.36 4.10 52.23
N ARG A 97 -8.63 5.41 52.20
CA ARG A 97 -8.62 6.28 53.39
C ARG A 97 -9.88 6.12 54.27
N GLU A 98 -10.97 5.66 53.68
CA GLU A 98 -12.29 5.61 54.36
C GLU A 98 -12.77 4.19 54.65
N ILE A 99 -12.10 3.19 54.10
CA ILE A 99 -12.40 1.79 54.37
C ILE A 99 -12.15 1.48 55.84
N SER A 100 -13.03 0.68 56.43
CA SER A 100 -12.92 0.27 57.84
C SER A 100 -11.56 -0.41 58.09
N PRO A 101 -10.94 -0.24 59.28
CA PRO A 101 -9.68 -0.91 59.62
C PRO A 101 -9.75 -2.45 59.54
N PHE A 102 -10.96 -3.02 59.50
CA PHE A 102 -11.18 -4.47 59.35
C PHE A 102 -11.41 -4.92 57.89
N GLN A 103 -11.54 -3.98 56.95
CA GLN A 103 -11.72 -4.28 55.53
C GLN A 103 -10.47 -3.81 54.77
N MET A 104 -9.59 -4.76 54.42
CA MET A 104 -8.32 -4.47 53.74
C MET A 104 -8.43 -4.52 52.22
N THR A 105 -9.61 -4.81 51.68
CA THR A 105 -9.82 -5.08 50.25
C THR A 105 -10.97 -4.26 49.66
N ILE A 106 -10.67 -3.55 48.57
CA ILE A 106 -11.61 -2.83 47.72
C ILE A 106 -12.12 -3.81 46.66
N ARG A 107 -13.43 -3.98 46.54
CA ARG A 107 -14.02 -4.84 45.52
C ARG A 107 -14.48 -4.00 44.33
N ILE A 108 -14.16 -4.43 43.12
CA ILE A 108 -14.55 -3.76 41.87
C ILE A 108 -15.41 -4.73 41.05
N ASP A 109 -16.69 -4.42 41.00
CA ASP A 109 -17.67 -5.09 40.13
C ASP A 109 -17.81 -4.29 38.82
N PHE A 110 -16.99 -4.62 37.82
CA PHE A 110 -16.93 -3.81 36.59
C PHE A 110 -18.13 -4.06 35.66
N ILE A 111 -18.86 -2.98 35.36
CA ILE A 111 -20.02 -2.95 34.46
C ILE A 111 -19.59 -2.38 33.09
N ASP A 112 -19.70 -3.19 32.05
CA ASP A 112 -19.30 -2.82 30.70
C ASP A 112 -20.42 -2.14 29.89
N SER A 113 -21.16 -1.24 30.52
CA SER A 113 -22.28 -0.49 29.90
C SER A 113 -21.92 0.98 29.59
N CYS A 114 -20.63 1.34 29.65
CA CYS A 114 -20.18 2.71 29.41
C CYS A 114 -20.39 3.19 27.96
N HIS A 115 -20.85 2.30 27.07
CA HIS A 115 -21.23 2.60 25.68
C HIS A 115 -22.75 2.72 25.46
N GLY A 116 -23.57 2.68 26.52
CA GLY A 116 -25.03 2.79 26.43
C GLY A 116 -25.69 1.43 26.15
N GLU A 117 -26.72 1.10 26.91
CA GLU A 117 -27.45 -0.18 26.84
C GLU A 117 -28.70 -0.13 25.92
N ASP A 118 -28.91 0.95 25.15
CA ASP A 118 -30.20 1.18 24.48
C ASP A 118 -30.19 1.20 22.94
N SER A 119 -29.05 1.06 22.25
CA SER A 119 -29.06 0.76 20.81
C SER A 119 -29.14 -0.76 20.62
N ALA A 120 -30.37 -1.28 20.58
CA ALA A 120 -30.65 -2.63 20.09
C ALA A 120 -30.11 -2.90 18.66
N GLU A 121 -29.60 -1.87 17.97
CA GLU A 121 -28.89 -1.96 16.69
C GLU A 121 -27.41 -2.36 16.81
N ASP A 122 -26.72 -2.13 17.93
CA ASP A 122 -25.32 -2.58 18.11
C ASP A 122 -25.21 -4.08 18.43
N ILE A 123 -26.33 -4.73 18.73
CA ILE A 123 -26.41 -6.19 18.89
C ILE A 123 -26.26 -6.91 17.54
N TYR A 124 -26.46 -6.21 16.41
CA TYR A 124 -26.42 -6.81 15.07
C TYR A 124 -25.13 -6.55 14.28
N CYS A 125 -24.19 -5.73 14.77
CA CYS A 125 -22.88 -5.56 14.15
C CYS A 125 -21.80 -6.35 14.91
N HIS A 126 -21.71 -7.64 14.57
CA HIS A 126 -20.65 -8.60 14.95
C HIS A 126 -20.58 -9.05 16.42
N GLY A 127 -21.54 -9.89 16.81
CA GLY A 127 -21.41 -11.21 17.49
C GLY A 127 -20.21 -11.68 18.35
N GLU A 128 -19.13 -10.94 18.59
CA GLU A 128 -18.03 -11.35 19.47
C GLU A 128 -17.59 -10.19 20.35
N THR A 129 -17.53 -10.44 21.66
CA THR A 129 -17.16 -9.47 22.69
C THR A 129 -15.68 -9.10 22.58
N ASN A 130 -15.32 -8.17 21.70
CA ASN A 130 -13.94 -7.70 21.55
C ASN A 130 -13.33 -7.31 22.91
N ILE A 131 -12.26 -8.02 23.31
CA ILE A 131 -11.60 -7.80 24.60
C ILE A 131 -10.41 -6.86 24.38
N TYR A 132 -10.53 -5.61 24.81
CA TYR A 132 -9.48 -4.61 24.67
C TYR A 132 -8.52 -4.60 25.85
N CYS A 133 -7.23 -4.36 25.58
CA CYS A 133 -6.24 -4.08 26.63
C CYS A 133 -6.63 -2.84 27.45
N LEU A 134 -6.09 -2.76 28.66
CA LEU A 134 -6.17 -1.60 29.53
C LEU A 134 -4.97 -0.69 29.26
N ASN A 135 -5.16 0.60 29.53
CA ASN A 135 -4.01 1.50 29.64
C ASN A 135 -3.05 0.99 30.74
N PRO A 136 -1.72 1.02 30.52
CA PRO A 136 -0.73 0.53 31.50
C PRO A 136 -0.88 1.17 32.89
N LYS A 137 -1.26 2.46 32.96
CA LYS A 137 -1.46 3.15 34.24
C LYS A 137 -2.70 2.66 34.97
N VAL A 138 -3.78 2.37 34.24
CA VAL A 138 -4.99 1.77 34.81
C VAL A 138 -4.69 0.36 35.32
N PHE A 139 -3.99 -0.45 34.52
CA PHE A 139 -3.58 -1.79 34.92
C PHE A 139 -2.75 -1.79 36.22
N ASN A 140 -1.74 -0.92 36.31
CA ASN A 140 -0.89 -0.81 37.51
C ASN A 140 -1.67 -0.40 38.76
N LEU A 141 -2.75 0.37 38.61
CA LEU A 141 -3.63 0.69 39.73
C LEU A 141 -4.43 -0.55 40.16
N LEU A 142 -4.93 -1.33 39.20
CA LEU A 142 -5.84 -2.46 39.45
C LEU A 142 -5.13 -3.73 39.96
N ILE A 143 -3.83 -3.91 39.68
CA ILE A 143 -3.08 -5.08 40.14
C ILE A 143 -2.72 -5.04 41.63
N ASP A 144 -2.86 -3.88 42.27
CA ASP A 144 -2.62 -3.67 43.70
C ASP A 144 -3.29 -4.76 44.58
N ASP A 145 -2.57 -5.27 45.58
CA ASP A 145 -3.03 -6.34 46.47
C ASP A 145 -4.30 -5.99 47.23
N SER A 146 -4.53 -4.70 47.49
CA SER A 146 -5.73 -4.20 48.16
C SER A 146 -6.96 -4.17 47.25
N ILE A 147 -6.86 -4.52 45.97
CA ILE A 147 -7.97 -4.45 45.00
C ILE A 147 -8.37 -5.84 44.53
N PHE A 148 -9.62 -6.22 44.75
CA PHE A 148 -10.20 -7.48 44.28
C PHE A 148 -11.19 -7.22 43.14
N ILE A 149 -10.97 -7.84 41.99
CA ILE A 149 -11.83 -7.71 40.81
C ILE A 149 -12.81 -8.87 40.77
N GLU A 150 -14.10 -8.56 40.64
CA GLU A 150 -15.17 -9.57 40.56
C GLU A 150 -15.58 -9.86 39.11
N SER A 151 -15.41 -8.89 38.21
CA SER A 151 -15.80 -9.01 36.81
C SER A 151 -14.83 -9.87 36.01
N ASN A 152 -15.32 -11.01 35.51
CA ASN A 152 -14.58 -11.89 34.59
C ASN A 152 -14.09 -11.15 33.34
N ARG A 153 -14.88 -10.19 32.85
CA ARG A 153 -14.52 -9.41 31.66
C ARG A 153 -13.33 -8.50 31.93
N LEU A 154 -13.34 -7.77 33.05
CA LEU A 154 -12.20 -6.94 33.45
C LEU A 154 -10.96 -7.79 33.74
N LEU A 155 -11.12 -8.94 34.40
CA LEU A 155 -10.03 -9.91 34.60
C LEU A 155 -9.42 -10.37 33.28
N ASN A 156 -10.23 -10.66 32.26
CA ASN A 156 -9.72 -11.01 30.94
C ASN A 156 -8.92 -9.84 30.32
N ARG A 157 -9.45 -8.61 30.38
CA ARG A 157 -8.72 -7.41 29.93
C ARG A 157 -7.39 -7.23 30.66
N MET A 158 -7.35 -7.45 31.98
CA MET A 158 -6.13 -7.38 32.78
C MET A 158 -5.10 -8.42 32.34
N VAL A 159 -5.50 -9.69 32.21
CA VAL A 159 -4.60 -10.76 31.76
C VAL A 159 -4.08 -10.48 30.35
N LYS A 160 -4.96 -10.07 29.44
CA LYS A 160 -4.58 -9.68 28.07
C LYS A 160 -3.57 -8.53 28.07
N THR A 161 -3.75 -7.53 28.93
CA THR A 161 -2.80 -6.42 29.12
C THR A 161 -1.46 -6.92 29.66
N ALA A 162 -1.46 -7.80 30.67
CA ALA A 162 -0.24 -8.38 31.23
C ALA A 162 0.56 -9.15 30.15
N ILE A 163 -0.12 -9.84 29.24
CA ILE A 163 0.50 -10.59 28.14
C ILE A 163 1.03 -9.65 27.05
N LEU A 164 0.17 -8.78 26.50
CA LEU A 164 0.47 -8.01 25.29
C LEU A 164 1.28 -6.74 25.54
N VAL A 165 1.12 -6.11 26.72
CA VAL A 165 1.79 -4.84 27.02
C VAL A 165 3.05 -5.05 27.84
N PHE A 166 2.96 -5.86 28.89
CA PHE A 166 4.08 -6.05 29.82
C PHE A 166 4.94 -7.26 29.43
N GLY A 167 4.32 -8.37 29.01
CA GLY A 167 5.02 -9.61 28.68
C GLY A 167 5.84 -10.15 29.84
N ASP A 168 5.41 -9.89 31.07
CA ASP A 168 6.04 -10.34 32.31
C ASP A 168 5.34 -11.60 32.82
N VAL A 169 6.10 -12.69 32.85
CA VAL A 169 5.63 -14.02 33.22
C VAL A 169 5.19 -14.08 34.69
N ASP A 170 5.83 -13.34 35.57
CA ASP A 170 5.54 -13.40 37.01
C ASP A 170 4.25 -12.67 37.34
N ILE A 171 4.03 -11.49 36.73
CA ILE A 171 2.75 -10.77 36.77
C ILE A 171 1.60 -11.67 36.28
N ILE A 172 1.82 -12.40 35.19
CA ILE A 172 0.80 -13.32 34.64
C ILE A 172 0.51 -14.46 35.63
N ARG A 173 1.54 -15.10 36.18
CA ARG A 173 1.36 -16.18 37.18
C ARG A 173 0.60 -15.69 38.41
N GLU A 174 0.94 -14.51 38.88
CA GLU A 174 0.29 -13.87 40.02
C GLU A 174 -1.20 -13.65 39.75
N LEU A 175 -1.55 -13.03 38.61
CA LEU A 175 -2.95 -12.79 38.24
C LEU A 175 -3.75 -14.10 38.10
N PHE A 176 -3.22 -15.09 37.38
CA PHE A 176 -3.87 -16.38 37.23
C PHE A 176 -4.03 -17.11 38.57
N GLY A 177 -3.02 -17.05 39.44
CA GLY A 177 -3.06 -17.66 40.77
C GLY A 177 -4.04 -16.97 41.71
N ARG A 178 -4.00 -15.63 41.76
CA ARG A 178 -4.82 -14.79 42.64
C ARG A 178 -6.32 -14.97 42.38
N TYR A 179 -6.72 -15.08 41.12
CA TYR A 179 -8.13 -15.20 40.72
C TYR A 179 -8.53 -16.60 40.25
N ASN A 180 -7.63 -17.59 40.34
CA ASN A 180 -7.84 -18.96 39.85
C ASN A 180 -8.40 -19.00 38.41
N LEU A 181 -7.81 -18.19 37.53
CA LEU A 181 -8.30 -17.97 36.17
C LEU A 181 -8.06 -19.21 35.30
N SER A 182 -8.99 -19.48 34.41
CA SER A 182 -8.81 -20.44 33.31
C SER A 182 -9.85 -20.20 32.22
N ASN A 183 -9.57 -20.72 31.03
CA ASN A 183 -10.42 -20.67 29.84
C ASN A 183 -10.76 -19.26 29.35
N LEU A 184 -9.80 -18.32 29.47
CA LEU A 184 -9.91 -16.99 28.88
C LEU A 184 -9.73 -17.07 27.36
N ILE A 185 -10.43 -16.22 26.62
CA ILE A 185 -10.39 -16.12 25.16
C ILE A 185 -9.61 -14.87 24.73
N ASP A 186 -9.19 -14.82 23.46
CA ASP A 186 -8.60 -13.65 22.78
C ASP A 186 -7.34 -13.04 23.42
N LEU A 187 -6.58 -13.84 24.18
CA LEU A 187 -5.43 -13.36 24.94
C LEU A 187 -4.28 -12.80 24.08
N PHE A 188 -4.20 -13.23 22.81
CA PHE A 188 -3.17 -12.80 21.86
C PHE A 188 -3.75 -12.11 20.61
N ARG A 189 -5.07 -11.85 20.57
CA ARG A 189 -5.71 -11.10 19.49
C ARG A 189 -5.58 -9.61 19.75
N GLN A 190 -5.20 -8.80 18.76
CA GLN A 190 -5.22 -7.35 18.88
C GLN A 190 -6.39 -6.79 18.09
N TYR A 191 -7.18 -5.90 18.72
CA TYR A 191 -8.38 -5.28 18.13
C TYR A 191 -8.22 -3.77 17.93
N GLU A 192 -7.00 -3.23 18.00
CA GLU A 192 -6.84 -1.76 17.92
C GLU A 192 -7.21 -1.24 16.53
N PRO A 193 -7.99 -0.14 16.45
CA PRO A 193 -8.37 0.46 15.18
C PRO A 193 -7.15 1.02 14.45
N ILE A 194 -7.09 0.72 13.15
CA ILE A 194 -5.97 0.98 12.23
C ILE A 194 -5.64 2.49 12.09
N ASP A 195 -6.59 3.37 12.41
CA ASP A 195 -6.50 4.81 12.10
C ASP A 195 -5.78 5.67 13.17
N CYS A 196 -5.33 5.10 14.29
CA CYS A 196 -4.77 5.92 15.39
C CYS A 196 -3.24 6.07 15.40
N GLY A 197 -2.51 5.49 14.44
CA GLY A 197 -1.05 5.65 14.32
C GLY A 197 -0.23 5.21 15.55
N LEU A 198 -0.83 4.42 16.46
CA LEU A 198 -0.14 3.88 17.63
C LEU A 198 0.67 2.63 17.24
N PRO A 199 1.91 2.45 17.75
CA PRO A 199 2.62 1.18 17.67
C PRO A 199 1.74 0.09 18.26
N THR A 200 1.46 -0.95 17.47
CA THR A 200 0.60 -2.04 17.91
C THR A 200 1.24 -2.73 19.13
N MET A 201 0.48 -2.91 20.23
CA MET A 201 1.03 -3.51 21.47
C MET A 201 1.74 -4.85 21.21
N ILE A 202 1.23 -5.65 20.29
CA ILE A 202 1.84 -6.92 19.91
C ILE A 202 3.17 -6.76 19.16
N LYS A 203 3.31 -5.74 18.31
CA LYS A 203 4.57 -5.39 17.66
C LYS A 203 5.62 -5.08 18.69
N ASP A 204 5.27 -4.24 19.66
CA ASP A 204 6.16 -3.85 20.74
C ASP A 204 6.63 -5.08 21.55
N LEU A 205 5.71 -6.00 21.86
CA LEU A 205 6.04 -7.27 22.51
C LEU A 205 7.05 -8.09 21.69
N PHE A 206 6.76 -8.32 20.41
CA PHE A 206 7.59 -9.16 19.53
C PHE A 206 8.93 -8.51 19.17
N ASN A 207 9.03 -7.20 19.19
CA ASN A 207 10.28 -6.47 18.96
C ASN A 207 11.17 -6.43 20.20
N LYS A 208 10.59 -6.27 21.40
CA LYS A 208 11.34 -6.12 22.67
C LYS A 208 11.80 -7.45 23.26
N LYS A 209 11.09 -8.56 22.98
CA LYS A 209 11.37 -9.88 23.56
C LYS A 209 12.15 -10.77 22.59
N THR A 210 13.05 -11.57 23.16
CA THR A 210 13.75 -12.65 22.44
C THR A 210 12.83 -13.86 22.22
N ASP A 211 13.18 -14.73 21.27
CA ASP A 211 12.46 -15.99 21.03
C ASP A 211 12.30 -16.82 22.32
N THR A 212 13.34 -16.88 23.16
CA THR A 212 13.30 -17.62 24.43
C THR A 212 12.29 -17.04 25.41
N GLU A 213 12.24 -15.71 25.56
CA GLU A 213 11.27 -15.05 26.43
C GLU A 213 9.84 -15.21 25.90
N LEU A 214 9.63 -15.09 24.59
CA LEU A 214 8.32 -15.32 23.96
C LEU A 214 7.85 -16.77 24.14
N ILE A 215 8.76 -17.75 24.03
CA ILE A 215 8.47 -19.16 24.30
C ILE A 215 8.08 -19.37 25.76
N GLN A 216 8.80 -18.75 26.71
CA GLN A 216 8.46 -18.82 28.13
C GLN A 216 7.08 -18.22 28.41
N LEU A 217 6.80 -17.04 27.85
CA LEU A 217 5.50 -16.37 27.93
C LEU A 217 4.39 -17.28 27.39
N TYR A 218 4.55 -17.81 26.19
CA TYR A 218 3.62 -18.75 25.57
C TYR A 218 3.38 -19.98 26.46
N ASN A 219 4.43 -20.62 26.96
CA ASN A 219 4.32 -21.80 27.82
C ASN A 219 3.57 -21.51 29.14
N VAL A 220 3.77 -20.34 29.72
CA VAL A 220 3.09 -19.95 30.96
C VAL A 220 1.60 -19.74 30.69
N VAL A 221 1.25 -18.96 29.66
CA VAL A 221 -0.16 -18.71 29.31
C VAL A 221 -0.86 -20.01 28.91
N THR A 222 -0.23 -20.85 28.10
CA THR A 222 -0.78 -22.14 27.67
C THR A 222 -1.03 -23.11 28.83
N LYS A 223 -0.10 -23.15 29.80
CA LYS A 223 -0.23 -24.01 30.99
C LYS A 223 -1.33 -23.52 31.92
N LEU A 224 -1.41 -22.20 32.16
CA LEU A 224 -2.34 -21.62 33.13
C LEU A 224 -3.76 -21.53 32.57
N ASN A 225 -3.92 -21.15 31.30
CA ASN A 225 -5.24 -20.89 30.73
C ASN A 225 -6.05 -22.16 30.43
N LYS A 226 -5.46 -23.36 30.46
CA LYS A 226 -6.07 -24.71 30.23
C LYS A 226 -6.74 -24.92 28.87
N MET A 227 -7.39 -23.91 28.32
CA MET A 227 -7.94 -23.81 26.98
C MET A 227 -7.14 -22.74 26.23
N ILE A 228 -6.66 -23.09 25.05
CA ILE A 228 -6.27 -22.11 24.04
C ILE A 228 -7.08 -22.50 22.83
N ASP A 229 -7.99 -21.62 22.44
CA ASP A 229 -8.75 -21.76 21.22
C ASP A 229 -7.81 -21.74 20.00
N LYS A 230 -8.32 -22.21 18.86
CA LYS A 230 -7.52 -22.29 17.63
C LYS A 230 -7.09 -20.90 17.18
N GLU A 231 -7.94 -19.92 17.41
CA GLU A 231 -7.74 -18.54 16.99
C GLU A 231 -6.57 -17.90 17.71
N THR A 232 -6.46 -18.07 19.02
CA THR A 232 -5.33 -17.60 19.83
C THR A 232 -4.01 -18.22 19.38
N GLN A 233 -4.01 -19.52 19.00
CA GLN A 233 -2.82 -20.15 18.41
C GLN A 233 -2.50 -19.61 17.02
N GLY A 234 -3.53 -19.38 16.20
CA GLY A 234 -3.43 -18.76 14.87
C GLY A 234 -2.79 -17.37 14.96
N ASN A 235 -3.27 -16.55 15.90
CA ASN A 235 -2.78 -15.20 16.12
C ASN A 235 -1.29 -15.19 16.49
N ILE A 236 -0.87 -15.97 17.50
CA ILE A 236 0.54 -16.06 17.90
C ILE A 236 1.41 -16.53 16.74
N ARG A 237 0.94 -17.51 15.97
CA ARG A 237 1.65 -18.03 14.81
C ARG A 237 1.80 -16.96 13.73
N MET A 238 0.73 -16.22 13.43
CA MET A 238 0.75 -15.15 12.43
C MET A 238 1.75 -14.06 12.83
N TYR A 239 1.70 -13.57 14.06
CA TYR A 239 2.69 -12.60 14.55
C TYR A 239 4.11 -13.16 14.55
N ALA A 240 4.31 -14.42 14.96
CA ALA A 240 5.62 -15.05 14.90
C ALA A 240 6.15 -15.18 13.48
N LEU A 241 5.29 -15.43 12.49
CA LEU A 241 5.67 -15.43 11.08
C LEU A 241 6.03 -14.03 10.61
N VAL A 242 5.18 -13.03 10.84
CA VAL A 242 5.40 -11.63 10.43
C VAL A 242 6.72 -11.09 10.99
N TYR A 243 6.99 -11.30 12.28
CA TYR A 243 8.21 -10.83 12.95
C TYR A 243 9.40 -11.80 12.87
N ASN A 244 9.34 -12.81 11.99
CA ASN A 244 10.43 -13.77 11.75
C ASN A 244 10.96 -14.47 13.03
N ARG A 245 10.05 -14.89 13.92
CA ARG A 245 10.33 -15.60 15.18
C ARG A 245 10.24 -17.12 14.98
N LEU A 246 11.06 -17.66 14.08
CA LEU A 246 10.95 -19.07 13.65
C LEU A 246 11.07 -20.08 14.80
N ASN A 247 11.86 -19.82 15.84
CA ASN A 247 11.96 -20.75 16.97
C ASN A 247 10.67 -20.82 17.78
N LEU A 248 9.97 -19.69 17.93
CA LEU A 248 8.66 -19.66 18.58
C LEU A 248 7.63 -20.46 17.79
N ILE A 249 7.63 -20.33 16.45
CA ILE A 249 6.76 -21.13 15.57
C ILE A 249 7.07 -22.62 15.73
N LYS A 250 8.36 -22.99 15.66
CA LYS A 250 8.81 -24.37 15.82
C LYS A 250 8.35 -24.95 17.16
N HIS A 251 8.51 -24.19 18.24
CA HIS A 251 8.09 -24.58 19.59
C HIS A 251 6.57 -24.74 19.69
N ALA A 252 5.80 -23.73 19.27
CA ALA A 252 4.34 -23.78 19.29
C ALA A 252 3.77 -24.95 18.45
N SER A 253 4.44 -25.30 17.35
CA SER A 253 4.04 -26.38 16.44
C SER A 253 4.40 -27.79 16.93
N GLN A 254 5.24 -27.91 17.96
CA GLN A 254 5.57 -29.20 18.59
C GLN A 254 4.50 -29.66 19.61
N GLY A 255 3.50 -28.81 19.91
CA GLY A 255 2.36 -29.10 20.77
C GLY A 255 1.37 -30.16 20.23
N LYS A 256 0.31 -30.44 21.00
CA LYS A 256 -0.65 -31.56 20.81
C LYS A 256 -0.98 -31.89 19.33
N LYS A 257 -0.87 -33.18 18.99
CA LYS A 257 -1.06 -33.81 17.65
C LYS A 257 -2.25 -33.35 16.79
N LYS A 258 -3.32 -32.78 17.38
CA LYS A 258 -4.56 -32.46 16.64
C LYS A 258 -4.45 -31.26 15.70
N TRP A 259 -3.43 -30.43 15.85
CA TRP A 259 -3.28 -29.18 15.08
C TRP A 259 -1.84 -28.96 14.66
N LYS A 260 -1.19 -29.97 14.07
CA LYS A 260 0.04 -29.74 13.31
C LYS A 260 -0.37 -29.27 11.92
N PRO A 261 -0.46 -27.95 11.65
CA PRO A 261 -0.50 -27.50 10.26
C PRO A 261 0.74 -28.09 9.56
N LYS A 262 0.57 -28.50 8.30
CA LYS A 262 1.68 -28.93 7.44
C LYS A 262 2.54 -27.71 7.12
N ILE A 263 3.27 -27.21 8.11
CA ILE A 263 4.29 -26.18 7.89
C ILE A 263 5.37 -26.82 7.03
N SER A 264 5.79 -26.11 5.98
CA SER A 264 6.84 -26.60 5.11
C SER A 264 8.09 -26.98 5.93
N PRO A 265 8.64 -28.21 5.76
CA PRO A 265 9.87 -28.61 6.44
C PRO A 265 11.06 -27.73 6.02
N PHE A 266 10.98 -27.07 4.86
CA PHE A 266 12.01 -26.14 4.40
C PHE A 266 12.10 -24.88 5.26
N LEU A 267 11.01 -24.46 5.92
CA LEU A 267 11.01 -23.30 6.83
C LEU A 267 11.99 -23.48 8.00
N PHE A 268 12.17 -24.72 8.47
CA PHE A 268 13.05 -25.04 9.61
C PHE A 268 14.29 -25.83 9.20
N SER A 269 14.50 -26.03 7.89
CA SER A 269 15.61 -26.85 7.40
C SER A 269 16.93 -26.09 7.55
N PRO A 270 17.95 -26.67 8.20
CA PRO A 270 19.28 -26.06 8.25
C PRO A 270 19.97 -26.06 6.88
N TYR A 271 19.45 -26.82 5.92
CA TYR A 271 19.96 -26.90 4.55
C TYR A 271 19.26 -25.94 3.59
N ALA A 272 18.17 -25.30 4.01
CA ALA A 272 17.51 -24.28 3.20
C ALA A 272 18.32 -22.98 3.25
N SER A 273 18.49 -22.34 2.09
CA SER A 273 19.07 -21.00 2.04
C SER A 273 18.16 -20.00 2.76
N LYS A 274 18.73 -18.87 3.21
CA LYS A 274 17.93 -17.79 3.83
C LYS A 274 16.77 -17.35 2.95
N ASN A 275 16.97 -17.28 1.63
CA ASN A 275 15.92 -16.88 0.69
C ASN A 275 14.81 -17.94 0.58
N ILE A 276 15.16 -19.23 0.62
CA ILE A 276 14.16 -20.31 0.65
C ILE A 276 13.35 -20.25 1.94
N GLN A 277 14.00 -20.09 3.10
CA GLN A 277 13.32 -19.99 4.39
C GLN A 277 12.40 -18.76 4.43
N GLU A 278 12.87 -17.63 3.92
CA GLU A 278 12.10 -16.38 3.85
C GLU A 278 10.87 -16.53 2.94
N ASN A 279 11.01 -17.17 1.78
CA ASN A 279 9.88 -17.39 0.89
C ASN A 279 8.90 -18.44 1.43
N GLU A 280 9.36 -19.47 2.14
CA GLU A 280 8.48 -20.38 2.87
C GLU A 280 7.72 -19.66 3.99
N ARG A 281 8.37 -18.71 4.68
CA ARG A 281 7.72 -17.87 5.69
C ARG A 281 6.58 -17.06 5.07
N LYS A 282 6.84 -16.38 3.94
CA LYS A 282 5.82 -15.64 3.17
C LYS A 282 4.67 -16.55 2.71
N LYS A 283 4.99 -17.77 2.25
CA LYS A 283 3.99 -18.78 1.86
C LYS A 283 3.07 -19.16 3.01
N GLU A 284 3.63 -19.39 4.20
CA GLU A 284 2.84 -19.72 5.39
C GLU A 284 1.97 -18.55 5.85
N ILE A 285 2.43 -17.30 5.71
CA ILE A 285 1.63 -16.11 6.00
C ILE A 285 0.37 -16.05 5.12
N ILE A 286 0.52 -16.21 3.80
CA ILE A 286 -0.62 -16.17 2.87
C ILE A 286 -1.63 -17.28 3.15
N LYS A 287 -1.13 -18.48 3.50
CA LYS A 287 -1.98 -19.62 3.86
C LYS A 287 -2.85 -19.32 5.07
N ILE A 288 -2.33 -18.64 6.08
CA ILE A 288 -3.10 -18.30 7.30
C ILE A 288 -4.15 -17.24 6.98
N ASP A 289 -3.76 -16.21 6.22
CA ASP A 289 -4.65 -15.12 5.79
C ASP A 289 -5.83 -15.60 4.92
N TYR A 290 -5.82 -16.84 4.40
CA TYR A 290 -6.94 -17.39 3.59
C TYR A 290 -8.09 -17.95 4.44
N TRP A 291 -7.83 -18.31 5.71
CA TRP A 291 -8.78 -19.09 6.52
C TRP A 291 -9.54 -18.26 7.55
N ASP A 292 -9.00 -17.12 7.96
CA ASP A 292 -9.58 -16.30 9.01
C ASP A 292 -9.51 -14.82 8.58
N ASP A 293 -10.46 -14.00 9.05
CA ASP A 293 -10.66 -12.57 8.71
C ASP A 293 -9.52 -11.70 9.29
N TYR A 294 -8.30 -11.96 8.83
CA TYR A 294 -7.02 -11.46 9.32
C TYR A 294 -6.55 -10.22 8.53
N SER A 295 -7.49 -9.45 7.98
CA SER A 295 -7.23 -8.16 7.33
C SER A 295 -6.62 -7.09 8.28
N TYR A 296 -6.55 -7.38 9.58
CA TYR A 296 -6.13 -6.45 10.64
C TYR A 296 -4.65 -6.57 11.07
N TYR A 297 -3.84 -7.44 10.46
CA TYR A 297 -2.44 -7.59 10.87
C TYR A 297 -1.57 -6.47 10.32
N TYR A 298 -1.10 -5.63 11.23
CA TYR A 298 -0.18 -4.55 10.92
C TYR A 298 1.17 -5.11 10.47
N ASP A 299 1.55 -4.79 9.24
CA ASP A 299 2.83 -5.15 8.66
C ASP A 299 3.59 -3.87 8.26
N ASP A 300 4.43 -3.42 9.18
CA ASP A 300 5.29 -2.25 9.01
C ASP A 300 6.22 -2.29 7.80
N GLN A 301 6.52 -3.49 7.30
CA GLN A 301 7.47 -3.66 6.20
C GLN A 301 6.78 -3.63 4.84
N GLY A 302 5.44 -3.54 4.83
CA GLY A 302 4.62 -3.71 3.63
C GLY A 302 4.89 -5.02 2.91
N LEU A 303 5.36 -6.05 3.63
CA LEU A 303 5.48 -7.43 3.21
C LEU A 303 4.16 -7.99 2.63
N MET A 304 3.04 -7.86 3.35
CA MET A 304 1.69 -8.23 2.93
C MET A 304 1.28 -7.43 1.70
N ASP A 305 1.52 -6.12 1.68
CA ASP A 305 1.24 -5.30 0.51
C ASP A 305 2.06 -5.75 -0.70
N LYS A 306 3.37 -5.98 -0.53
CA LYS A 306 4.29 -6.47 -1.58
C LYS A 306 3.92 -7.86 -2.08
N ILE A 307 3.43 -8.72 -1.20
CA ILE A 307 2.95 -10.06 -1.55
C ILE A 307 1.63 -9.96 -2.32
N ASN A 308 0.67 -9.21 -1.79
CA ASN A 308 -0.69 -9.09 -2.34
C ASN A 308 -0.70 -8.37 -3.69
N ASN A 309 0.13 -7.34 -3.86
CA ASN A 309 0.26 -6.60 -5.12
C ASN A 309 1.31 -7.19 -6.08
N GLY A 310 1.97 -8.30 -5.70
CA GLY A 310 2.96 -8.99 -6.52
C GLY A 310 4.29 -8.24 -6.72
N ALA A 311 4.57 -7.18 -5.94
CA ALA A 311 5.85 -6.46 -6.00
C ALA A 311 7.03 -7.27 -5.44
N ASP A 312 6.78 -8.34 -4.66
CA ASP A 312 7.82 -9.27 -4.19
C ASP A 312 8.21 -10.29 -5.27
N ILE A 313 9.03 -9.85 -6.25
CA ILE A 313 9.41 -10.66 -7.42
C ILE A 313 10.12 -11.96 -7.04
N GLU A 314 10.96 -11.95 -5.99
CA GLU A 314 11.65 -13.16 -5.53
C GLU A 314 10.67 -14.21 -5.01
N TYR A 315 9.66 -13.76 -4.25
CA TYR A 315 8.61 -14.63 -3.76
C TYR A 315 7.73 -15.15 -4.90
N VAL A 316 7.37 -14.30 -5.87
CA VAL A 316 6.64 -14.71 -7.08
C VAL A 316 7.40 -15.80 -7.83
N ARG A 317 8.70 -15.59 -8.11
CA ARG A 317 9.53 -16.61 -8.77
C ARG A 317 9.58 -17.92 -7.98
N TYR A 318 9.63 -17.82 -6.66
CA TYR A 318 9.68 -18.98 -5.77
C TYR A 318 8.41 -19.82 -5.86
N ILE A 319 7.22 -19.23 -5.76
CA ILE A 319 5.96 -19.98 -5.80
C ILE A 319 5.68 -20.65 -7.17
N PHE A 320 6.18 -20.05 -8.26
CA PHE A 320 6.08 -20.59 -9.62
C PHE A 320 7.26 -21.51 -9.98
N SER A 321 8.18 -21.77 -9.06
CA SER A 321 9.30 -22.67 -9.34
C SER A 321 8.82 -24.13 -9.42
N PRO A 322 9.42 -24.96 -10.29
CA PRO A 322 9.07 -26.39 -10.40
C PRO A 322 9.26 -27.20 -9.11
N GLN A 323 9.97 -26.64 -8.13
CA GLN A 323 10.35 -27.32 -6.89
C GLN A 323 9.31 -27.16 -5.77
N THR A 324 8.35 -26.24 -5.92
CA THR A 324 7.39 -25.85 -4.87
C THR A 324 5.92 -26.15 -5.23
N THR A 325 5.66 -26.64 -6.44
CA THR A 325 4.32 -26.91 -6.99
C THR A 325 3.68 -28.15 -6.37
N ASP A 326 3.14 -27.99 -5.17
CA ASP A 326 1.94 -28.74 -4.78
C ASP A 326 0.75 -28.03 -5.45
N MET A 327 0.15 -28.65 -6.49
CA MET A 327 -0.82 -27.99 -7.39
C MET A 327 -2.00 -27.30 -6.66
N ASN A 328 -2.39 -27.80 -5.49
CA ASN A 328 -3.48 -27.22 -4.70
C ASN A 328 -3.10 -25.91 -3.97
N ASP A 329 -1.83 -25.75 -3.55
CA ASP A 329 -1.35 -24.50 -2.94
C ASP A 329 -1.25 -23.40 -4.00
N SER A 330 -0.81 -23.75 -5.21
CA SER A 330 -0.75 -22.80 -6.33
C SER A 330 -2.12 -22.30 -6.77
N GLN A 331 -3.17 -23.13 -6.69
CA GLN A 331 -4.54 -22.71 -7.05
C GLN A 331 -5.13 -21.72 -6.04
N ASN A 332 -4.91 -21.90 -4.73
CA ASN A 332 -5.41 -20.98 -3.69
C ASN A 332 -4.65 -19.64 -3.66
N ILE A 333 -3.32 -19.67 -3.87
CA ILE A 333 -2.52 -18.44 -4.03
C ILE A 333 -2.90 -17.74 -5.34
N ASN A 334 -3.13 -18.49 -6.43
CA ASN A 334 -3.69 -17.94 -7.67
C ASN A 334 -5.04 -17.28 -7.43
N LEU A 335 -5.97 -17.88 -6.67
CA LEU A 335 -7.28 -17.28 -6.35
C LEU A 335 -7.15 -15.92 -5.64
N LYS A 336 -6.25 -15.77 -4.66
CA LYS A 336 -6.00 -14.47 -4.00
C LYS A 336 -5.41 -13.41 -4.92
N MET A 337 -4.41 -13.82 -5.71
CA MET A 337 -3.85 -12.90 -6.69
C MET A 337 -4.89 -12.58 -7.79
N GLN A 338 -5.89 -13.45 -8.04
CA GLN A 338 -6.99 -13.24 -9.01
C GLN A 338 -8.10 -12.32 -8.49
N GLU A 339 -8.32 -12.25 -7.17
CA GLU A 339 -9.39 -11.45 -6.55
C GLU A 339 -9.06 -9.95 -6.47
N GLN A 340 -7.79 -9.55 -6.60
CA GLN A 340 -7.40 -8.13 -6.58
C GLN A 340 -6.63 -7.63 -7.81
N ASP A 341 -6.14 -8.49 -8.71
CA ASP A 341 -5.61 -8.01 -9.99
C ASP A 341 -5.56 -9.08 -11.08
N TYR A 342 -5.70 -8.65 -12.34
CA TYR A 342 -5.66 -9.54 -13.51
C TYR A 342 -4.33 -10.31 -13.65
N PHE A 343 -3.27 -9.90 -12.93
CA PHE A 343 -1.89 -10.41 -12.93
C PHE A 343 -1.79 -11.93 -12.70
N ALA A 344 -2.59 -12.45 -11.78
CA ALA A 344 -2.60 -13.87 -11.43
C ALA A 344 -3.20 -14.79 -12.47
N LYS A 345 -4.20 -14.28 -13.21
CA LYS A 345 -4.86 -15.03 -14.30
C LYS A 345 -3.88 -15.29 -15.45
N ALA A 346 -2.98 -14.35 -15.72
CA ALA A 346 -1.94 -14.47 -16.74
C ALA A 346 -0.78 -15.40 -16.31
N LEU A 347 -0.44 -15.43 -15.02
CA LEU A 347 0.52 -16.40 -14.46
C LEU A 347 -0.07 -17.82 -14.44
N ALA A 348 -1.36 -17.97 -14.12
CA ALA A 348 -2.05 -19.25 -14.07
C ALA A 348 -2.31 -19.88 -15.45
N SER A 349 -2.32 -19.10 -16.54
CA SER A 349 -2.53 -19.62 -17.89
C SER A 349 -1.29 -20.27 -18.50
N GLY A 350 -0.16 -20.30 -17.77
CA GLY A 350 1.06 -20.98 -18.21
C GLY A 350 1.69 -20.38 -19.47
N SER A 351 1.33 -19.14 -19.81
CA SER A 351 1.98 -18.42 -20.90
C SER A 351 3.38 -18.02 -20.45
N GLU A 352 4.33 -18.93 -20.63
CA GLU A 352 5.77 -18.72 -20.43
C GLU A 352 6.24 -17.42 -21.14
N GLN A 353 5.58 -17.08 -22.24
CA GLN A 353 5.73 -15.84 -22.99
C GLN A 353 5.27 -14.61 -22.19
N VAL A 354 4.07 -14.58 -21.60
CA VAL A 354 3.60 -13.42 -20.82
C VAL A 354 4.41 -13.24 -19.53
N VAL A 355 4.81 -14.33 -18.87
CA VAL A 355 5.64 -14.27 -17.65
C VAL A 355 7.05 -13.79 -17.97
N SER A 356 7.69 -14.30 -19.04
CA SER A 356 8.95 -13.78 -19.56
C SER A 356 8.84 -12.30 -19.96
N PHE A 357 7.76 -11.93 -20.63
CA PHE A 357 7.52 -10.59 -21.13
C PHE A 357 7.32 -9.57 -20.00
N VAL A 358 6.64 -9.97 -18.92
CA VAL A 358 6.44 -9.14 -17.74
C VAL A 358 7.69 -9.09 -16.87
N LEU A 359 8.46 -10.18 -16.76
CA LEU A 359 9.75 -10.18 -16.07
C LEU A 359 10.81 -9.31 -16.77
N ASP A 360 10.78 -9.22 -18.10
CA ASP A 360 11.64 -8.31 -18.89
C ASP A 360 11.22 -6.83 -18.74
N ALA A 361 9.92 -6.55 -18.55
CA ALA A 361 9.39 -5.21 -18.26
C ALA A 361 9.56 -4.78 -16.79
N ALA A 362 9.65 -5.74 -15.87
CA ALA A 362 9.74 -5.54 -14.41
C ALA A 362 11.08 -4.93 -13.94
N MET A 363 11.94 -4.48 -14.86
CA MET A 363 13.18 -3.76 -14.55
C MET A 363 12.97 -2.26 -14.31
N THR A 364 11.73 -1.75 -14.35
CA THR A 364 11.45 -0.35 -14.03
C THR A 364 11.07 -0.16 -12.57
N ALA A 365 11.74 0.76 -11.88
CA ALA A 365 11.26 1.36 -10.63
C ALA A 365 9.94 2.16 -10.80
N ASN A 366 9.28 2.05 -11.97
CA ASN A 366 8.09 2.79 -12.36
C ASN A 366 6.89 1.82 -12.44
N ILE A 367 6.28 1.57 -11.30
CA ILE A 367 5.12 0.68 -11.15
C ILE A 367 3.91 1.09 -12.02
N ASN A 368 3.82 2.38 -12.38
CA ASN A 368 2.76 2.88 -13.27
C ASN A 368 3.00 2.47 -14.73
N LEU A 369 4.25 2.52 -15.20
CA LEU A 369 4.61 2.02 -16.53
C LEU A 369 4.38 0.52 -16.61
N TYR A 370 4.77 -0.22 -15.57
CA TYR A 370 4.51 -1.65 -15.45
C TYR A 370 3.03 -1.99 -15.58
N LYS A 371 2.15 -1.35 -14.81
CA LYS A 371 0.69 -1.55 -14.88
C LYS A 371 0.13 -1.29 -16.28
N ARG A 372 0.64 -0.26 -16.98
CA ARG A 372 0.21 0.08 -18.35
C ARG A 372 0.66 -0.96 -19.38
N VAL A 373 1.93 -1.37 -19.35
CA VAL A 373 2.47 -2.43 -20.21
C VAL A 373 1.71 -3.73 -20.01
N TYR A 374 1.47 -4.10 -18.75
CA TYR A 374 0.70 -5.30 -18.41
C TYR A 374 -0.73 -5.25 -18.98
N LYS A 375 -1.44 -4.13 -18.78
CA LYS A 375 -2.76 -3.91 -19.36
C LYS A 375 -2.71 -4.08 -20.89
N ALA A 376 -1.73 -3.47 -21.55
CA ALA A 376 -1.45 -3.61 -22.99
C ALA A 376 -1.42 -5.07 -23.45
N VAL A 377 -0.59 -5.88 -22.80
CA VAL A 377 -0.30 -7.26 -23.21
C VAL A 377 -1.47 -8.19 -22.90
N SER A 378 -2.12 -8.00 -21.76
CA SER A 378 -3.25 -8.82 -21.31
C SER A 378 -4.53 -8.65 -22.15
N ALA A 379 -4.61 -7.56 -22.92
CA ALA A 379 -5.79 -7.16 -23.69
C ALA A 379 -5.43 -6.65 -25.10
N LEU A 380 -4.39 -7.24 -25.72
CA LEU A 380 -3.90 -6.85 -27.06
C LEU A 380 -5.00 -6.74 -28.13
N ASN A 381 -6.07 -7.52 -28.02
CA ASN A 381 -7.19 -7.53 -28.97
C ASN A 381 -8.27 -6.47 -28.70
N THR A 382 -8.25 -5.78 -27.55
CA THR A 382 -9.28 -4.80 -27.15
C THR A 382 -8.73 -3.39 -26.90
N ILE A 383 -7.42 -3.20 -26.96
CA ILE A 383 -6.78 -1.92 -26.69
C ILE A 383 -6.64 -1.10 -27.96
N LEU A 384 -6.95 0.19 -27.83
CA LEU A 384 -6.80 1.16 -28.91
C LEU A 384 -5.32 1.26 -29.34
N ALA A 385 -5.09 1.29 -30.65
CA ALA A 385 -3.76 1.42 -31.23
C ALA A 385 -2.97 2.62 -30.68
N SER A 386 -3.65 3.74 -30.42
CA SER A 386 -3.06 4.95 -29.83
C SER A 386 -2.49 4.72 -28.43
N GLU A 387 -3.12 3.86 -27.62
CA GLU A 387 -2.63 3.55 -26.27
C GLU A 387 -1.40 2.64 -26.33
N LEU A 388 -1.35 1.70 -27.28
CA LEU A 388 -0.17 0.87 -27.48
C LEU A 388 1.04 1.69 -27.95
N VAL A 389 0.84 2.68 -28.84
CA VAL A 389 1.88 3.63 -29.25
C VAL A 389 2.38 4.47 -28.08
N ARG A 390 1.49 4.92 -27.19
CA ARG A 390 1.89 5.63 -25.96
C ARG A 390 2.71 4.76 -25.01
N ILE A 391 2.39 3.48 -24.91
CA ILE A 391 3.14 2.54 -24.07
C ILE A 391 4.54 2.32 -24.67
N LEU A 392 4.64 2.12 -25.98
CA LEU A 392 5.92 2.05 -26.69
C LEU A 392 6.78 3.29 -26.43
N LEU A 393 6.19 4.49 -26.51
CA LEU A 393 6.88 5.75 -26.19
C LEU A 393 7.46 5.74 -24.77
N LEU A 394 6.66 5.36 -23.78
CA LEU A 394 7.12 5.33 -22.38
C LEU A 394 8.25 4.31 -22.17
N VAL A 395 8.16 3.15 -22.82
CA VAL A 395 9.17 2.09 -22.77
C VAL A 395 10.50 2.58 -23.37
N VAL A 396 10.46 3.19 -24.56
CA VAL A 396 11.66 3.68 -25.25
C VAL A 396 12.29 4.83 -24.46
N ASN A 397 11.49 5.76 -23.93
CA ASN A 397 11.97 6.86 -23.10
C ASN A 397 12.60 6.39 -21.78
N ALA A 398 12.12 5.27 -21.23
CA ALA A 398 12.72 4.64 -20.06
C ALA A 398 14.00 3.83 -20.37
N GLY A 399 14.41 3.74 -21.64
CA GLY A 399 15.66 3.08 -22.06
C GLY A 399 15.55 1.56 -22.24
N HIS A 400 14.33 1.01 -22.29
CA HIS A 400 14.12 -0.44 -22.40
C HIS A 400 14.01 -0.91 -23.85
N TYR A 401 15.07 -0.69 -24.64
CA TYR A 401 15.07 -0.93 -26.09
C TYR A 401 14.89 -2.40 -26.49
N HIS A 402 15.51 -3.33 -25.75
CA HIS A 402 15.33 -4.77 -26.01
C HIS A 402 13.89 -5.22 -25.76
N PHE A 403 13.26 -4.67 -24.72
CA PHE A 403 11.85 -4.91 -24.44
C PHE A 403 10.96 -4.27 -25.52
N ALA A 404 11.26 -3.04 -25.96
CA ALA A 404 10.55 -2.39 -27.05
C ALA A 404 10.53 -3.25 -28.32
N MET A 405 11.66 -3.89 -28.67
CA MET A 405 11.74 -4.81 -29.80
C MET A 405 10.79 -6.00 -29.67
N LYS A 406 10.80 -6.67 -28.50
CA LYS A 406 9.88 -7.78 -28.22
C LYS A 406 8.42 -7.32 -28.22
N TYR A 407 8.16 -6.13 -27.70
CA TYR A 407 6.83 -5.53 -27.66
C TYR A 407 6.26 -5.28 -29.06
N LEU A 408 7.08 -4.77 -29.98
CA LEU A 408 6.71 -4.61 -31.38
C LEU A 408 6.36 -5.94 -32.06
N ASP A 409 7.09 -7.01 -31.76
CA ASP A 409 6.82 -8.34 -32.33
C ASP A 409 5.48 -8.94 -31.85
N THR A 410 4.99 -8.50 -30.69
CA THR A 410 3.69 -8.92 -30.14
C THR A 410 2.52 -8.03 -30.55
N MET A 411 2.79 -6.87 -31.16
CA MET A 411 1.72 -6.01 -31.67
C MET A 411 1.05 -6.68 -32.88
N PRO A 412 -0.28 -6.83 -32.90
CA PRO A 412 -0.98 -7.21 -34.12
C PRO A 412 -0.58 -6.24 -35.24
N GLN A 413 -0.55 -6.69 -36.51
CA GLN A 413 -0.40 -5.77 -37.64
C GLN A 413 -1.60 -4.81 -37.65
N MET A 414 -1.42 -3.65 -37.01
CA MET A 414 -2.48 -2.70 -36.72
C MET A 414 -2.66 -1.74 -37.90
N VAL A 415 -3.78 -1.79 -38.63
CA VAL A 415 -4.22 -0.74 -39.58
C VAL A 415 -5.76 -0.83 -39.66
N PRO A 416 -6.58 0.27 -39.63
CA PRO A 416 -6.38 1.55 -40.34
C PRO A 416 -6.62 2.87 -39.59
N SER A 417 -7.06 2.92 -38.33
CA SER A 417 -7.47 4.20 -37.71
C SER A 417 -6.41 4.82 -36.79
N TYR A 418 -5.14 4.87 -37.22
CA TYR A 418 -4.16 5.65 -36.47
C TYR A 418 -4.57 7.12 -36.49
N GLN A 419 -4.75 7.69 -35.29
CA GLN A 419 -4.88 9.13 -35.13
C GLN A 419 -3.56 9.77 -35.54
N LYS A 420 -3.61 10.96 -36.16
CA LYS A 420 -2.42 11.73 -36.57
C LYS A 420 -1.37 11.85 -35.46
N SER A 421 -1.84 12.06 -34.22
CA SER A 421 -1.00 12.11 -33.01
C SER A 421 -0.17 10.84 -32.76
N SER A 422 -0.67 9.65 -33.14
CA SER A 422 0.07 8.40 -32.97
C SER A 422 1.18 8.28 -34.02
N ILE A 423 0.93 8.72 -35.25
CA ILE A 423 1.94 8.75 -36.33
C ILE A 423 3.07 9.72 -35.95
N GLU A 424 2.71 10.91 -35.45
CA GLU A 424 3.69 11.88 -34.94
C GLU A 424 4.56 11.31 -33.83
N ILE A 425 3.99 10.55 -32.88
CA ILE A 425 4.77 9.85 -31.83
C ILE A 425 5.75 8.84 -32.45
N LEU A 426 5.29 8.03 -33.42
CA LEU A 426 6.13 7.02 -34.07
C LEU A 426 7.29 7.66 -34.85
N PHE A 427 7.05 8.77 -35.56
CA PHE A 427 8.10 9.51 -36.25
C PHE A 427 9.10 10.14 -35.28
N ASN A 428 8.64 10.75 -34.19
CA ASN A 428 9.54 11.29 -33.17
C ASN A 428 10.42 10.20 -32.56
N LEU A 429 9.83 9.03 -32.22
CA LEU A 429 10.58 7.88 -31.74
C LEU A 429 11.62 7.38 -32.76
N TYR A 430 11.27 7.37 -34.04
CA TYR A 430 12.21 7.02 -35.12
C TYR A 430 13.42 7.97 -35.11
N PHE A 431 13.19 9.28 -35.12
CA PHE A 431 14.28 10.26 -35.16
C PHE A 431 15.14 10.23 -33.90
N ASP A 432 14.53 10.06 -32.72
CA ASP A 432 15.25 9.92 -31.45
C ASP A 432 16.18 8.70 -31.45
N LEU A 433 15.75 7.58 -32.03
CA LEU A 433 16.55 6.36 -32.13
C LEU A 433 17.68 6.50 -33.16
N VAL A 434 17.43 7.12 -34.32
CA VAL A 434 18.48 7.42 -35.32
C VAL A 434 19.54 8.34 -34.72
N LYS A 435 19.13 9.35 -33.94
CA LYS A 435 20.04 10.25 -33.24
C LYS A 435 20.88 9.51 -32.19
N LYS A 436 20.26 8.59 -31.43
CA LYS A 436 20.95 7.73 -30.46
C LYS A 436 21.96 6.79 -31.12
N ASP A 437 21.61 6.21 -32.28
CA ASP A 437 22.50 5.37 -33.08
C ASP A 437 23.77 6.14 -33.52
N ARG A 438 23.60 7.40 -33.91
CA ARG A 438 24.74 8.27 -34.25
C ARG A 438 25.63 8.55 -33.04
N GLN A 439 25.02 8.84 -31.89
CA GLN A 439 25.75 9.12 -30.65
C GLN A 439 26.52 7.89 -30.16
N SER A 440 25.91 6.71 -30.19
CA SER A 440 26.57 5.47 -29.74
C SER A 440 27.75 5.10 -30.61
N LYS A 441 27.66 5.29 -31.94
CA LYS A 441 28.77 5.06 -32.89
C LYS A 441 29.94 6.03 -32.70
N GLN A 442 29.71 7.20 -32.11
CA GLN A 442 30.76 8.21 -31.89
C GLN A 442 31.49 8.01 -30.54
N GLU A 443 30.85 7.37 -29.57
CA GLU A 443 31.37 7.19 -28.22
C GLU A 443 32.10 5.85 -28.00
N ASP A 444 32.26 5.02 -29.05
CA ASP A 444 32.90 3.68 -28.98
C ASP A 444 32.29 2.79 -27.87
N ILE A 445 30.99 2.99 -27.60
CA ILE A 445 30.27 2.24 -26.58
C ILE A 445 29.86 0.91 -27.19
N ASP A 446 30.50 -0.16 -26.70
CA ASP A 446 30.28 -1.58 -27.02
C ASP A 446 28.91 -2.11 -26.52
N GLN A 447 27.82 -1.36 -26.75
CA GLN A 447 26.48 -1.80 -26.40
C GLN A 447 25.74 -2.34 -27.62
N PHE A 448 25.43 -3.64 -27.54
CA PHE A 448 24.61 -4.50 -28.39
C PHE A 448 23.15 -4.01 -28.65
N GLN A 449 22.91 -2.71 -28.76
CA GLN A 449 21.58 -2.16 -29.05
C GLN A 449 21.54 -1.63 -30.48
N ASP A 450 20.90 -2.41 -31.36
CA ASP A 450 20.64 -2.02 -32.74
C ASP A 450 19.47 -1.02 -32.79
N TYR A 451 19.78 0.24 -32.42
CA TYR A 451 18.82 1.35 -32.43
C TYR A 451 18.22 1.56 -33.83
N GLN A 452 19.03 1.34 -34.88
CA GLN A 452 18.60 1.43 -36.26
C GLN A 452 17.54 0.37 -36.61
N GLN A 453 17.74 -0.88 -36.17
CA GLN A 453 16.75 -1.94 -36.36
C GLN A 453 15.43 -1.63 -35.64
N LEU A 454 15.50 -1.13 -34.39
CA LEU A 454 14.31 -0.71 -33.65
C LEU A 454 13.59 0.45 -34.34
N ALA A 455 14.32 1.46 -34.81
CA ALA A 455 13.76 2.58 -35.56
C ALA A 455 13.01 2.09 -36.80
N ASN A 456 13.62 1.20 -37.59
CA ASN A 456 12.98 0.63 -38.78
C ASN A 456 11.69 -0.15 -38.45
N LYS A 457 11.68 -0.97 -37.39
CA LYS A 457 10.46 -1.67 -36.96
C LYS A 457 9.36 -0.71 -36.51
N ILE A 458 9.72 0.39 -35.82
CA ILE A 458 8.77 1.44 -35.44
C ILE A 458 8.16 2.09 -36.69
N LEU A 459 8.98 2.37 -37.69
CA LEU A 459 8.51 2.94 -38.96
C LEU A 459 7.57 1.99 -39.71
N ASP A 460 7.81 0.69 -39.64
CA ASP A 460 6.95 -0.33 -40.24
C ASP A 460 5.56 -0.42 -39.57
N LEU A 461 5.37 0.13 -38.36
CA LEU A 461 4.03 0.26 -37.76
C LEU A 461 3.16 1.33 -38.43
N VAL A 462 3.76 2.33 -39.07
CA VAL A 462 3.02 3.39 -39.75
C VAL A 462 2.33 2.77 -40.98
N PRO A 463 1.03 3.04 -41.24
CA PRO A 463 0.36 2.51 -42.43
C PRO A 463 1.11 2.90 -43.70
N THR A 464 1.26 1.98 -44.67
CA THR A 464 2.04 2.19 -45.89
C THR A 464 1.68 3.50 -46.60
N LYS A 465 0.38 3.80 -46.75
CA LYS A 465 -0.15 5.03 -47.37
C LYS A 465 0.19 6.33 -46.62
N LYS A 466 0.83 6.25 -45.46
CA LYS A 466 1.19 7.36 -44.59
C LYS A 466 2.67 7.37 -44.24
N ARG A 467 3.44 6.33 -44.59
CA ARG A 467 4.87 6.25 -44.28
C ARG A 467 5.67 7.35 -44.94
N PHE A 468 5.33 7.73 -46.18
CA PHE A 468 6.02 8.81 -46.89
C PHE A 468 6.00 10.14 -46.14
N GLU A 469 5.00 10.37 -45.27
CA GLU A 469 4.89 11.63 -44.51
C GLU A 469 6.12 11.84 -43.61
N ILE A 470 6.88 10.78 -43.26
CA ILE A 470 8.11 10.91 -42.48
C ILE A 470 9.12 11.86 -43.13
N ILE A 471 9.13 11.94 -44.46
CA ILE A 471 9.97 12.86 -45.24
C ILE A 471 9.73 14.30 -44.79
N TYR A 472 8.50 14.68 -44.44
CA TYR A 472 8.16 16.03 -44.01
C TYR A 472 8.64 16.36 -42.60
N TYR A 473 8.78 15.36 -41.73
CA TYR A 473 9.20 15.54 -40.34
C TYR A 473 10.73 15.41 -40.15
N ALA A 474 11.46 14.96 -41.17
CA ALA A 474 12.87 14.62 -41.11
C ALA A 474 13.86 15.82 -41.11
N LYS A 475 13.46 16.96 -40.53
CA LYS A 475 14.22 18.22 -40.56
C LYS A 475 15.56 18.18 -39.78
N GLU A 476 15.72 17.22 -38.87
CA GLU A 476 16.91 17.07 -38.02
C GLU A 476 17.89 16.00 -38.50
N LEU A 477 17.57 15.30 -39.60
CA LEU A 477 18.43 14.29 -40.18
C LEU A 477 19.58 14.91 -40.99
N THR A 478 20.72 14.22 -41.00
CA THR A 478 21.84 14.55 -41.89
C THR A 478 21.49 14.31 -43.35
N ASP A 479 22.37 14.75 -44.25
CA ASP A 479 22.13 14.55 -45.67
C ASP A 479 22.04 13.06 -46.04
N GLU A 480 22.94 12.24 -45.50
CA GLU A 480 22.97 10.80 -45.74
C GLU A 480 21.72 10.08 -45.21
N GLU A 481 21.34 10.32 -43.95
CA GLU A 481 20.22 9.62 -43.31
C GLU A 481 18.89 9.92 -44.00
N PHE A 482 18.68 11.17 -44.40
CA PHE A 482 17.46 11.53 -45.11
C PHE A 482 17.49 11.04 -46.55
N ASN A 483 18.64 10.95 -47.22
CA ASN A 483 18.70 10.37 -48.56
C ASN A 483 18.23 8.90 -48.55
N ILE A 484 18.49 8.16 -47.47
CA ILE A 484 17.93 6.81 -47.26
C ILE A 484 16.39 6.84 -47.23
N LEU A 485 15.80 7.79 -46.50
CA LEU A 485 14.33 7.96 -46.47
C LEU A 485 13.77 8.43 -47.81
N TRP A 486 14.47 9.34 -48.49
CA TRP A 486 14.10 9.87 -49.80
C TRP A 486 14.01 8.74 -50.83
N VAL A 487 15.09 7.99 -51.01
CA VAL A 487 15.12 6.85 -51.94
C VAL A 487 14.03 5.83 -51.62
N ARG A 488 13.72 5.63 -50.33
CA ARG A 488 12.72 4.65 -49.90
C ARG A 488 11.28 5.11 -50.14
N PHE A 489 10.98 6.40 -50.06
CA PHE A 489 9.60 6.88 -50.00
C PHE A 489 9.25 8.02 -50.99
N SER A 490 10.19 8.57 -51.75
CA SER A 490 9.95 9.70 -52.66
C SER A 490 8.93 9.37 -53.74
N ILE A 491 8.95 8.15 -54.29
CA ILE A 491 8.01 7.69 -55.32
C ILE A 491 6.56 7.69 -54.82
N GLU A 492 6.35 7.31 -53.56
CA GLU A 492 5.02 7.29 -52.92
C GLU A 492 4.64 8.64 -52.32
N SER A 493 5.55 9.60 -52.33
CA SER A 493 5.36 10.89 -51.70
C SER A 493 4.51 11.81 -52.58
N ASN A 494 3.68 12.63 -51.95
CA ASN A 494 2.98 13.74 -52.60
C ASN A 494 3.79 15.04 -52.48
N VAL A 495 5.13 14.95 -52.48
CA VAL A 495 6.03 16.12 -52.29
C VAL A 495 5.74 17.21 -53.30
N GLU A 496 5.33 16.86 -54.53
CA GLU A 496 4.91 17.84 -55.53
C GLU A 496 3.75 18.72 -55.02
N PHE A 497 2.69 18.11 -54.50
CA PHE A 497 1.52 18.82 -53.96
C PHE A 497 1.88 19.63 -52.72
N TRP A 498 2.79 19.09 -51.91
CA TRP A 498 3.26 19.75 -50.70
C TRP A 498 4.15 20.96 -50.99
N LEU A 499 4.96 20.92 -52.05
CA LEU A 499 5.77 22.06 -52.50
C LEU A 499 4.91 23.13 -53.19
N ASP A 500 3.85 22.74 -53.90
CA ASP A 500 2.92 23.66 -54.56
C ASP A 500 2.06 24.46 -53.57
N ASP A 501 1.64 23.85 -52.46
CA ASP A 501 0.89 24.54 -51.39
C ASP A 501 1.20 23.98 -49.98
N PRO A 502 2.35 24.35 -49.38
CA PRO A 502 2.77 23.82 -48.07
C PRO A 502 1.78 24.15 -46.94
N SER A 503 0.97 25.20 -47.15
CA SER A 503 0.02 25.75 -46.16
C SER A 503 -1.25 24.91 -46.02
N LYS A 504 -1.65 24.17 -47.06
CA LYS A 504 -2.90 23.38 -47.07
C LYS A 504 -2.81 22.07 -46.33
N ASP A 505 -1.64 21.46 -46.28
CA ASP A 505 -1.55 20.07 -45.82
C ASP A 505 -1.43 19.97 -44.30
N HIS A 506 -0.77 20.91 -43.59
CA HIS A 506 -0.42 20.69 -42.18
C HIS A 506 -0.43 21.98 -41.31
N ASN A 507 -1.52 22.21 -40.56
CA ASN A 507 -1.67 23.32 -39.59
C ASN A 507 -0.69 23.32 -38.39
N ASN A 508 0.28 22.40 -38.32
CA ASN A 508 1.09 22.14 -37.12
C ASN A 508 2.60 22.42 -37.29
N PHE A 509 3.07 22.86 -38.46
CA PHE A 509 4.49 23.17 -38.63
C PHE A 509 4.80 24.57 -38.12
N MET A 510 5.82 24.68 -37.25
CA MET A 510 6.47 25.97 -37.02
C MET A 510 7.36 26.28 -38.21
N TYR A 511 7.08 27.40 -38.88
CA TYR A 511 7.88 27.92 -39.98
C TYR A 511 9.16 28.52 -39.42
N ASP A 512 10.14 27.67 -39.08
CA ASP A 512 11.46 28.04 -38.56
C ASP A 512 12.55 27.88 -39.63
N LYS A 513 13.78 28.35 -39.35
CA LYS A 513 14.90 28.22 -40.31
C LYS A 513 15.18 26.77 -40.72
N ASN A 514 14.98 25.81 -39.82
CA ASN A 514 15.23 24.40 -40.12
C ASN A 514 14.16 23.86 -41.09
N PHE A 515 12.90 24.29 -40.94
CA PHE A 515 11.82 23.98 -41.87
C PHE A 515 12.11 24.50 -43.28
N PHE A 516 12.55 25.76 -43.43
CA PHE A 516 12.88 26.31 -44.76
C PHE A 516 14.11 25.66 -45.40
N ASN A 517 15.14 25.35 -44.60
CA ASN A 517 16.29 24.56 -45.08
C ASN A 517 15.84 23.18 -45.57
N HIS A 518 14.91 22.55 -44.84
CA HIS A 518 14.35 21.25 -45.21
C HIS A 518 13.49 21.31 -46.49
N LEU A 519 12.66 22.35 -46.63
CA LEU A 519 11.93 22.63 -47.87
C LEU A 519 12.88 22.81 -49.06
N GLN A 520 13.97 23.55 -48.87
CA GLN A 520 14.97 23.75 -49.92
C GLN A 520 15.62 22.45 -50.33
N ARG A 521 15.92 21.62 -49.33
CA ARG A 521 16.48 20.29 -49.54
C ARG A 521 15.54 19.40 -50.34
N LEU A 522 14.25 19.35 -49.98
CA LEU A 522 13.22 18.60 -50.70
C LEU A 522 13.08 19.07 -52.16
N TYR A 523 13.02 20.38 -52.37
CA TYR A 523 12.96 20.99 -53.70
C TYR A 523 14.13 20.57 -54.59
N ARG A 524 15.37 20.62 -54.06
CA ARG A 524 16.57 20.24 -54.81
C ARG A 524 16.58 18.76 -55.19
N LEU A 525 16.21 17.88 -54.27
CA LEU A 525 16.17 16.43 -54.55
C LEU A 525 15.08 16.08 -55.57
N TYR A 526 13.91 16.71 -55.47
CA TYR A 526 12.86 16.53 -56.47
C TYR A 526 13.29 16.99 -57.88
N GLN A 527 14.01 18.12 -57.97
CA GLN A 527 14.59 18.55 -59.25
C GLN A 527 15.63 17.56 -59.78
N GLN A 528 16.48 17.02 -58.89
CA GLN A 528 17.49 16.05 -59.27
C GLN A 528 16.84 14.76 -59.80
N ASP A 529 15.81 14.24 -59.12
CA ASP A 529 15.07 13.05 -59.58
C ASP A 529 14.47 13.27 -60.97
N GLN A 530 13.92 14.46 -61.27
CA GLN A 530 13.44 14.79 -62.61
C GLN A 530 14.56 14.83 -63.66
N LEU A 531 15.72 15.38 -63.32
CA LEU A 531 16.87 15.40 -64.21
C LEU A 531 17.41 13.99 -64.46
N ASP A 532 17.43 13.13 -63.45
CA ASP A 532 17.92 11.76 -63.56
C ASP A 532 16.95 10.90 -64.38
N GLU A 533 15.64 11.06 -64.19
CA GLU A 533 14.62 10.29 -64.92
C GLU A 533 14.38 10.81 -66.34
N TYR A 534 14.28 12.13 -66.53
CA TYR A 534 13.84 12.74 -67.79
C TYR A 534 14.94 13.47 -68.56
N GLN A 535 16.12 13.70 -67.96
CA GLN A 535 17.21 14.54 -68.50
C GLN A 535 16.88 16.04 -68.64
N TYR A 536 15.69 16.47 -68.20
CA TYR A 536 15.26 17.87 -68.12
C TYR A 536 14.17 18.02 -67.04
N ILE A 537 13.88 19.25 -66.60
CA ILE A 537 12.81 19.52 -65.64
C ILE A 537 11.45 19.45 -66.35
N LYS A 538 10.75 18.33 -66.18
CA LYS A 538 9.45 18.05 -66.81
C LYS A 538 8.29 18.81 -66.14
N TYR A 539 8.37 18.97 -64.82
CA TYR A 539 7.38 19.63 -63.97
C TYR A 539 8.06 20.81 -63.25
N PRO A 540 8.11 22.00 -63.88
CA PRO A 540 8.75 23.17 -63.30
C PRO A 540 7.95 23.67 -62.10
N MET A 541 8.62 23.80 -60.95
CA MET A 541 8.06 24.33 -59.71
C MET A 541 8.75 25.63 -59.31
N ASN A 542 7.97 26.56 -58.77
CA ASN A 542 8.54 27.76 -58.17
C ASN A 542 9.39 27.36 -56.95
N PRO A 543 10.59 27.92 -56.79
CA PRO A 543 11.37 27.67 -55.60
C PRO A 543 10.60 28.20 -54.36
N PRO A 544 10.55 27.45 -53.26
CA PRO A 544 10.00 27.95 -52.00
C PRO A 544 10.66 29.29 -51.61
N PRO A 545 9.94 30.20 -50.94
CA PRO A 545 10.51 31.48 -50.51
C PRO A 545 11.56 31.23 -49.42
N PHE A 546 12.83 31.16 -49.81
CA PHE A 546 13.93 30.80 -48.92
C PHE A 546 14.49 31.98 -48.12
N ASP A 547 14.01 33.20 -48.35
CA ASP A 547 14.50 34.39 -47.66
C ASP A 547 13.90 34.51 -46.25
N ILE A 548 14.77 34.77 -45.27
CA ILE A 548 14.46 34.87 -43.83
C ILE A 548 13.35 35.89 -43.53
N GLU A 549 13.20 36.91 -44.39
CA GLU A 549 12.15 37.95 -44.25
C GLU A 549 10.73 37.37 -44.32
N TYR A 550 10.53 36.24 -45.01
CA TYR A 550 9.24 35.57 -45.14
C TYR A 550 8.88 34.68 -43.93
N ILE A 551 9.85 34.34 -43.06
CA ILE A 551 9.63 33.54 -41.83
C ILE A 551 8.62 34.24 -40.89
N GLY A 552 8.74 35.56 -40.75
CA GLY A 552 7.84 36.34 -39.89
C GLY A 552 6.41 36.46 -40.45
N ILE A 553 6.28 36.51 -41.78
CA ILE A 553 5.00 36.66 -42.48
C ILE A 553 4.22 35.34 -42.46
N TRP A 554 4.89 34.21 -42.72
CA TRP A 554 4.25 32.89 -42.74
C TRP A 554 3.78 32.40 -41.37
N ASN A 555 4.40 32.84 -40.27
CA ASN A 555 3.90 32.55 -38.92
C ASN A 555 2.72 33.45 -38.48
N GLN A 556 2.34 34.46 -39.29
CA GLN A 556 1.22 35.37 -39.02
C GLN A 556 -0.03 35.10 -39.87
N CYS A 557 0.09 34.26 -40.91
CA CYS A 557 -1.01 33.74 -41.72
C CYS A 557 -1.44 32.38 -41.19
#